data_AF-A0A1U9P6C6-F1
#
_entry.id   AF-A0A1U9P6C6-F1
#
_cell.length_a   1.000
_cell.length_b   1.000
_cell.length_c   1.000
_cell.angle_alpha   90.00
_cell.angle_beta   90.00
_cell.angle_gamma   90.00
#
_symmetry.space_group_name_H-M   'P 1'
#
loop_
_entity.id
_entity.type
_entity.pdbx_description
1 polymer ?
#
loop_
_entity_poly.entity_id
_entity_poly.type
_entity_poly.pdbx_seq_one_letter_code
_entity_poly.pdbx_strand_id
1 'polypeptide(L)'
;MFRESGYMPLQLRLHLDLHGRSAAAQARRAARIHLEETAADHHELIPPLALDTALLLISELVTNAVRHTSGGCLLEVRLAADGIDIEVTDTSDAEPQPRRPDRRGEGGWGWHLVNRLGTDVGIRHHAAGGKTIHVRVPC
;
A
#
# COMPACT_ATOMS: atom_id res chain seq x y z
N MET A 1 -34.52 -8.64 -21.46
CA MET A 1 -33.60 -9.56 -20.75
C MET A 1 -32.22 -8.92 -20.82
N PHE A 2 -31.92 -8.03 -19.88
CA PHE A 2 -30.64 -7.32 -19.83
C PHE A 2 -29.62 -8.27 -19.18
N ARG A 3 -28.61 -8.68 -19.94
CA ARG A 3 -27.39 -9.28 -19.38
C ARG A 3 -26.44 -8.12 -19.08
N GLU A 4 -26.04 -8.06 -17.83
CA GLU A 4 -25.22 -7.00 -17.25
C GLU A 4 -23.93 -6.81 -18.02
N SER A 5 -23.65 -5.54 -18.26
CA SER A 5 -22.49 -5.02 -18.97
C SER A 5 -21.22 -5.46 -18.27
N GLY A 6 -20.31 -6.12 -19.00
CA GLY A 6 -18.95 -6.38 -18.56
C GLY A 6 -18.15 -5.08 -18.50
N TYR A 7 -18.40 -4.27 -17.48
CA TYR A 7 -17.51 -3.21 -17.07
C TYR A 7 -16.45 -3.83 -16.17
N MET A 8 -15.28 -4.12 -16.72
CA MET A 8 -14.06 -4.15 -15.93
C MET A 8 -13.71 -2.68 -15.70
N PRO A 9 -13.96 -2.09 -14.51
CA PRO A 9 -13.59 -0.71 -14.29
C PRO A 9 -12.10 -0.54 -14.59
N LEU A 10 -11.76 0.54 -15.28
CA LEU A 10 -10.36 0.93 -15.49
C LEU A 10 -9.72 1.02 -14.10
N GLN A 11 -8.92 0.02 -13.76
CA GLN A 11 -8.17 -0.10 -12.52
C GLN A 11 -7.14 1.02 -12.49
N LEU A 12 -7.57 2.21 -12.10
CA LEU A 12 -6.66 3.33 -11.93
C LEU A 12 -5.65 2.90 -10.87
N ARG A 13 -4.39 2.89 -11.26
CA ARG A 13 -3.26 2.48 -10.45
C ARG A 13 -2.48 3.73 -10.13
N LEU A 14 -2.49 4.15 -8.88
CA LEU A 14 -1.63 5.25 -8.45
C LEU A 14 -0.17 4.76 -8.50
N HIS A 15 0.64 5.32 -9.37
CA HIS A 15 2.08 5.04 -9.47
C HIS A 15 2.85 6.25 -8.94
N LEU A 16 3.61 6.08 -7.86
CA LEU A 16 4.39 7.18 -7.26
C LEU A 16 5.82 6.79 -6.96
N ASP A 17 6.75 7.61 -7.46
CA ASP A 17 8.18 7.57 -7.12
C ASP A 17 8.45 8.43 -5.88
N LEU A 18 8.57 7.78 -4.72
CA LEU A 18 8.59 8.46 -3.42
C LEU A 18 9.99 8.52 -2.81
N HIS A 19 10.39 9.70 -2.35
CA HIS A 19 11.75 9.97 -1.87
C HIS A 19 11.76 10.80 -0.58
N GLY A 20 12.76 10.54 0.27
CA GLY A 20 13.06 11.36 1.43
C GLY A 20 12.01 11.30 2.55
N ARG A 21 12.12 12.24 3.51
CA ARG A 21 11.38 12.18 4.78
C ARG A 21 9.87 12.41 4.66
N SER A 22 9.40 12.99 3.56
CA SER A 22 7.98 13.28 3.32
C SER A 22 7.26 12.19 2.51
N ALA A 23 7.97 11.16 2.05
CA ALA A 23 7.44 10.09 1.21
C ALA A 23 6.15 9.47 1.75
N ALA A 24 6.13 9.06 3.03
CA ALA A 24 4.95 8.43 3.63
C ALA A 24 3.74 9.38 3.71
N ALA A 25 3.96 10.67 3.98
CA ALA A 25 2.88 11.65 4.02
C ALA A 25 2.31 11.92 2.62
N GLN A 26 3.18 11.99 1.60
CA GLN A 26 2.77 12.14 0.20
C GLN A 26 1.98 10.92 -0.28
N ALA A 27 2.51 9.71 -0.04
CA ALA A 27 1.86 8.45 -0.33
C ALA A 27 0.45 8.37 0.28
N ARG A 28 0.33 8.63 1.58
CA ARG A 28 -0.96 8.60 2.29
C ARG A 28 -1.96 9.58 1.70
N ARG A 29 -1.54 10.81 1.41
CA ARG A 29 -2.42 11.83 0.84
C ARG A 29 -2.91 11.43 -0.55
N ALA A 30 -1.99 11.02 -1.42
CA ALA A 30 -2.32 10.65 -2.79
C ALA A 30 -3.20 9.39 -2.84
N ALA A 31 -2.90 8.37 -2.02
CA ALA A 31 -3.72 7.16 -1.94
C ALA A 31 -5.14 7.45 -1.44
N ARG A 32 -5.31 8.35 -0.46
CA ARG A 32 -6.64 8.77 0.01
C ARG A 32 -7.46 9.37 -1.13
N ILE A 33 -6.91 10.39 -1.79
CA ILE A 33 -7.58 11.08 -2.90
C ILE A 33 -7.96 10.07 -3.99
N HIS A 34 -6.99 9.25 -4.39
CA HIS A 34 -7.18 8.24 -5.43
C HIS A 34 -8.27 7.21 -5.10
N LEU A 35 -8.29 6.68 -3.87
CA LEU A 35 -9.30 5.72 -3.43
C LEU A 35 -10.70 6.35 -3.32
N GLU A 36 -10.79 7.58 -2.81
CA GLU A 36 -12.05 8.33 -2.69
C GLU A 36 -12.62 8.68 -4.08
N GLU A 37 -11.78 9.14 -5.02
CA GLU A 37 -12.16 9.42 -6.40
C GLU A 37 -12.60 8.14 -7.13
N THR A 38 -11.82 7.06 -7.02
CA THR A 38 -12.14 5.77 -7.66
C THR A 38 -13.45 5.19 -7.14
N ALA A 39 -13.69 5.25 -5.83
CA ALA A 39 -14.96 4.78 -5.25
C ALA A 39 -16.14 5.63 -5.74
N ALA A 40 -15.98 6.95 -5.84
CA ALA A 40 -17.02 7.84 -6.35
C ALA A 40 -17.36 7.56 -7.82
N ASP A 41 -16.34 7.39 -8.67
CA ASP A 41 -16.49 7.11 -10.11
C ASP A 41 -17.18 5.77 -10.39
N HIS A 42 -17.01 4.79 -9.50
CA HIS A 42 -17.61 3.46 -9.62
C HIS A 42 -18.88 3.26 -8.78
N HIS A 43 -19.34 4.29 -8.07
CA HIS A 43 -20.47 4.21 -7.14
C HIS A 43 -20.30 3.13 -6.06
N GLU A 44 -19.06 2.91 -5.62
CA GLU A 44 -18.71 1.99 -4.55
C GLU A 44 -18.52 2.74 -3.22
N LEU A 45 -18.60 2.01 -2.11
CA LEU A 45 -18.31 2.53 -0.78
C LEU A 45 -17.11 1.79 -0.21
N ILE A 46 -16.09 2.54 0.21
CA ILE A 46 -14.99 2.01 1.01
C ILE A 46 -15.37 2.16 2.48
N PRO A 47 -15.46 1.07 3.26
CA PRO A 47 -15.67 1.19 4.70
C PRO A 47 -14.59 2.07 5.33
N PRO A 48 -14.94 3.02 6.23
CA PRO A 48 -13.95 3.91 6.84
C PRO A 48 -12.76 3.19 7.47
N LEU A 49 -13.02 2.05 8.11
CA LEU A 49 -11.97 1.20 8.70
C LEU A 49 -11.02 0.61 7.66
N ALA A 50 -11.53 0.20 6.48
CA ALA A 50 -10.70 -0.33 5.40
C ALA A 50 -9.81 0.78 4.82
N LEU A 51 -10.36 1.98 4.60
CA LEU A 51 -9.58 3.13 4.13
C LEU A 51 -8.47 3.51 5.13
N ASP A 52 -8.81 3.67 6.41
CA ASP A 52 -7.82 4.05 7.43
C ASP A 52 -6.75 2.96 7.62
N THR A 53 -7.14 1.69 7.51
CA THR A 53 -6.20 0.55 7.53
C THR A 53 -5.26 0.59 6.33
N ALA A 54 -5.77 0.77 5.11
CA ALA A 54 -4.96 0.88 3.92
C ALA A 54 -3.95 2.04 4.01
N LEU A 55 -4.39 3.21 4.46
CA LEU A 55 -3.55 4.39 4.63
C LEU A 55 -2.45 4.22 5.70
N LEU A 56 -2.75 3.47 6.77
CA LEU A 56 -1.76 3.07 7.77
C LEU A 56 -0.72 2.13 7.16
N LEU A 57 -1.15 1.06 6.48
CA LEU A 57 -0.24 0.09 5.86
C LEU A 57 0.65 0.73 4.80
N ILE A 58 0.10 1.61 3.96
CA ILE A 58 0.87 2.41 2.99
C ILE A 58 1.95 3.24 3.69
N SER A 59 1.61 3.92 4.78
CA SER A 59 2.56 4.75 5.51
C SER A 59 3.71 3.93 6.07
N GLU A 60 3.44 2.76 6.63
CA GLU A 60 4.45 1.85 7.19
C GLU A 60 5.34 1.23 6.09
N LEU A 61 4.75 0.74 5.01
CA LEU A 61 5.49 0.13 3.90
C LEU A 61 6.39 1.14 3.20
N VAL A 62 5.88 2.33 2.86
CA VAL A 62 6.66 3.40 2.24
C VAL A 62 7.77 3.87 3.19
N THR A 63 7.50 4.01 4.49
CA THR A 63 8.52 4.39 5.47
C THR A 63 9.65 3.37 5.54
N ASN A 64 9.34 2.08 5.50
CA ASN A 64 10.36 1.04 5.44
C ASN A 64 11.15 1.12 4.14
N ALA A 65 10.47 1.19 3.00
CA ALA A 65 11.11 1.21 1.69
C ALA A 65 12.11 2.37 1.54
N VAL A 66 11.70 3.61 1.85
CA VAL A 66 12.59 4.79 1.74
C VAL A 66 13.66 4.86 2.83
N ARG A 67 13.52 4.10 3.93
CA ARG A 67 14.56 3.98 4.95
C ARG A 67 15.67 3.04 4.52
N HIS A 68 15.33 1.98 3.79
CA HIS A 68 16.25 0.92 3.41
C HIS A 68 16.84 1.10 2.01
N THR A 69 16.40 2.11 1.27
CA THR A 69 16.89 2.43 -0.07
C THR A 69 17.36 3.88 -0.17
N SER A 70 18.31 4.13 -1.08
CA SER A 70 18.69 5.48 -1.49
C SER A 70 17.87 6.00 -2.68
N GLY A 71 17.22 5.11 -3.43
CA GLY A 71 16.52 5.39 -4.68
C GLY A 71 15.01 5.59 -4.58
N GLY A 72 14.47 5.67 -3.37
CA GLY A 72 13.02 5.79 -3.15
C GLY A 72 12.27 4.48 -3.33
N CYS A 73 10.96 4.57 -3.48
CA CYS A 73 10.09 3.42 -3.72
C CYS A 73 8.94 3.75 -4.65
N LEU A 74 8.48 2.73 -5.36
CA LEU A 74 7.26 2.74 -6.14
C LEU A 74 6.09 2.27 -5.27
N LEU A 75 5.05 3.08 -5.15
CA LEU A 75 3.74 2.68 -4.59
C LEU A 75 2.75 2.42 -5.72
N GLU A 76 2.03 1.31 -5.63
CA GLU A 76 0.86 0.96 -6.44
C GLU A 76 -0.34 0.67 -5.52
N VAL A 77 -1.48 1.31 -5.78
CA VAL A 77 -2.73 1.11 -5.03
C VAL A 77 -3.86 0.84 -6.01
N ARG A 78 -4.72 -0.13 -5.69
CA ARG A 78 -5.90 -0.47 -6.50
C ARG A 78 -7.10 -0.78 -5.62
N LEU A 79 -8.25 -0.19 -5.95
CA LEU A 79 -9.55 -0.62 -5.43
C LEU A 79 -10.03 -1.85 -6.22
N ALA A 80 -10.42 -2.90 -5.51
CA ALA A 80 -10.97 -4.14 -6.02
C ALA A 80 -12.37 -4.36 -5.44
N ALA A 81 -13.16 -5.23 -6.07
CA ALA A 81 -14.52 -5.53 -5.61
C ALA A 81 -14.58 -6.06 -4.16
N ASP A 82 -13.50 -6.67 -3.65
CA ASP A 82 -13.41 -7.30 -2.33
C ASP A 82 -12.35 -6.66 -1.41
N GLY A 83 -11.75 -5.53 -1.80
CA GLY A 83 -10.70 -4.92 -0.99
C GLY A 83 -9.82 -3.90 -1.70
N ILE A 84 -8.77 -3.47 -1.01
CA ILE A 84 -7.74 -2.56 -1.51
C ILE A 84 -6.43 -3.33 -1.60
N ASP A 85 -5.88 -3.43 -2.80
CA ASP A 85 -4.56 -4.02 -3.05
C ASP A 85 -3.48 -2.94 -3.02
N ILE A 86 -2.42 -3.20 -2.28
CA ILE A 86 -1.28 -2.30 -2.08
C ILE A 86 0.00 -3.05 -2.45
N GLU A 87 0.79 -2.47 -3.34
CA GLU A 87 2.12 -2.96 -3.68
C GLU A 87 3.15 -1.84 -3.45
N VAL A 88 4.25 -2.16 -2.77
CA VAL A 88 5.39 -1.26 -2.62
C VAL A 88 6.64 -1.95 -3.14
N THR A 89 7.26 -1.35 -4.15
CA THR A 89 8.49 -1.84 -4.77
C THR A 89 9.66 -0.95 -4.40
N ASP A 90 10.76 -1.55 -3.96
CA ASP A 90 11.98 -0.85 -3.57
C ASP A 90 13.23 -1.61 -4.01
N THR A 91 14.37 -0.92 -4.08
CA THR A 91 15.64 -1.48 -4.58
C THR A 91 16.45 -2.25 -3.53
N SER A 92 15.92 -2.43 -2.31
CA SER A 92 16.57 -3.19 -1.25
C SER A 92 16.09 -4.63 -1.25
N ASP A 93 17.03 -5.58 -1.18
CA ASP A 93 16.73 -6.99 -0.92
C ASP A 93 16.39 -7.25 0.56
N ALA A 94 16.55 -6.26 1.44
CA ALA A 94 16.28 -6.40 2.85
C ALA A 94 14.77 -6.53 3.09
N GLU A 95 14.34 -7.68 3.62
CA GLU A 95 12.96 -7.87 4.03
C GLU A 95 12.60 -7.01 5.24
N PRO A 96 11.34 -6.57 5.36
CA PRO A 96 10.87 -5.87 6.55
C PRO A 96 11.04 -6.74 7.79
N GLN A 97 11.87 -6.30 8.74
CA GLN A 97 12.03 -7.02 9.99
C GLN A 97 11.06 -6.48 11.05
N PRO A 98 10.36 -7.37 11.78
CA PRO A 98 9.63 -6.97 12.96
C PRO A 98 10.62 -6.41 13.99
N ARG A 99 10.41 -5.16 14.42
CA ARG A 99 11.25 -4.54 15.44
C ARG A 99 10.40 -4.26 16.67
N ARG A 100 10.96 -4.55 17.86
CA ARG A 100 10.34 -4.09 19.09
C ARG A 100 10.34 -2.56 19.07
N PRO A 101 9.20 -1.91 19.38
CA PRO A 101 9.17 -0.47 19.56
C PRO A 101 10.19 -0.12 20.64
N ASP A 102 11.07 0.83 20.34
CA ASP A 102 11.93 1.37 21.38
C ASP A 102 11.07 2.20 22.36
N ARG A 103 11.53 2.38 23.60
CA ARG A 103 10.78 3.13 24.63
C ARG A 103 10.62 4.63 24.31
N ARG A 104 11.23 5.13 23.24
CA ARG A 104 11.12 6.50 22.73
C ARG A 104 10.07 6.64 21.63
N GLY A 105 9.41 5.55 21.23
CA GLY A 105 8.34 5.56 20.24
C GLY A 105 8.83 5.66 18.79
N GLU A 106 10.11 5.39 18.52
CA GLU A 106 10.70 5.46 17.18
C GLU A 106 10.34 4.23 16.32
N GLY A 107 9.05 4.06 16.01
CA GLY A 107 8.55 3.06 15.05
C GLY A 107 8.89 1.61 15.39
N GLY A 108 8.74 0.71 14.42
CA GLY A 108 9.04 -0.73 14.55
C GLY A 108 7.82 -1.65 14.42
N TRP A 109 6.62 -1.09 14.48
CA TRP A 109 5.37 -1.84 14.27
C TRP A 109 5.09 -2.20 12.81
N GLY A 110 5.75 -1.56 11.84
CA GLY A 110 5.35 -1.61 10.44
C GLY A 110 5.07 -3.01 9.90
N TRP A 111 6.02 -3.93 10.04
CA TRP A 111 5.81 -5.31 9.57
C TRP A 111 4.78 -6.09 10.40
N HIS A 112 4.71 -5.84 11.72
CA HIS A 112 3.69 -6.46 12.57
C HIS A 112 2.28 -5.99 12.22
N LEU A 113 2.10 -4.71 11.89
CA LEU A 113 0.81 -4.15 11.47
C LEU A 113 0.39 -4.69 10.12
N VAL A 114 1.32 -4.75 9.16
CA VAL A 114 1.06 -5.35 7.83
C VAL A 114 0.56 -6.78 7.97
N ASN A 115 1.25 -7.62 8.74
CA ASN A 115 0.84 -9.02 8.93
C ASN A 115 -0.45 -9.20 9.74
N ARG A 116 -0.85 -8.21 10.55
CA ARG A 116 -2.01 -8.31 11.43
C ARG A 116 -3.29 -7.74 10.80
N LEU A 117 -3.14 -6.66 10.03
CA LEU A 117 -4.26 -5.92 9.44
C LEU A 117 -4.46 -6.26 7.97
N GLY A 118 -3.41 -6.74 7.31
CA GLY A 118 -3.46 -7.19 5.92
C GLY A 118 -3.87 -8.65 5.77
N THR A 119 -4.45 -8.96 4.63
CA THR A 119 -4.62 -10.31 4.09
C THR A 119 -3.73 -10.48 2.86
N ASP A 120 -3.47 -11.72 2.45
CA ASP A 120 -2.60 -12.03 1.31
C ASP A 120 -1.30 -11.20 1.32
N VAL A 121 -0.53 -11.33 2.40
CA VAL A 121 0.74 -10.61 2.55
C VAL A 121 1.84 -11.44 1.93
N GLY A 122 2.65 -10.83 1.06
CA GLY A 122 3.83 -11.50 0.53
C GLY A 122 4.91 -10.57 0.03
N ILE A 123 6.05 -11.18 -0.28
CA ILE A 123 7.25 -10.51 -0.75
C ILE A 123 7.71 -11.24 -2.00
N ARG A 124 7.88 -10.49 -3.09
CA ARG A 124 8.40 -10.97 -4.36
C ARG A 124 9.73 -10.28 -4.65
N HIS A 125 10.81 -11.03 -4.57
CA HIS A 125 12.15 -10.56 -4.96
C HIS A 125 12.29 -10.51 -6.48
N HIS A 126 13.01 -9.51 -7.00
CA HIS A 126 13.24 -9.35 -8.44
C HIS A 126 14.61 -9.89 -8.84
N ALA A 127 14.71 -10.47 -10.04
CA ALA A 127 15.96 -11.07 -10.53
C ALA A 127 17.13 -10.06 -10.68
N ALA A 128 16.82 -8.78 -10.88
CA ALA A 128 17.80 -7.70 -10.97
C ALA A 128 18.12 -7.02 -9.62
N GLY A 129 17.59 -7.57 -8.51
CA GLY A 129 17.65 -6.97 -7.18
C GLY A 129 16.42 -6.11 -6.85
N GLY A 130 16.20 -5.91 -5.55
CA GLY A 130 15.02 -5.28 -4.99
C GLY A 130 13.86 -6.25 -4.79
N LYS A 131 12.76 -5.72 -4.25
CA LYS A 131 11.56 -6.49 -3.93
C LYS A 131 10.28 -5.69 -4.14
N THR A 132 9.18 -6.41 -4.31
CA THR A 132 7.81 -5.90 -4.17
C THR A 132 7.17 -6.56 -2.97
N ILE A 133 6.62 -5.76 -2.07
CA ILE A 133 5.77 -6.23 -0.97
C ILE A 133 4.33 -6.01 -1.38
N HIS A 134 3.51 -7.06 -1.33
CA HIS A 134 2.08 -6.98 -1.58
C HIS A 134 1.29 -7.20 -0.29
N VAL A 135 0.19 -6.47 -0.14
CA VAL A 135 -0.79 -6.66 0.93
C VAL A 135 -2.17 -6.23 0.46
N ARG A 136 -3.20 -6.99 0.85
CA ARG A 136 -4.61 -6.64 0.66
C ARG A 136 -5.23 -6.17 1.97
N VAL A 137 -6.12 -5.19 1.89
CA VAL A 137 -7.04 -4.79 2.96
C VAL A 137 -8.46 -5.14 2.54
N PRO A 138 -9.18 -6.01 3.26
CA PRO A 138 -10.55 -6.38 2.89
C PRO A 138 -11.54 -5.21 3.08
N CYS A 139 -12.51 -5.10 2.17
CA CYS A 139 -13.65 -4.17 2.24
C CYS A 139 -14.95 -4.92 2.58
#